data_AF-A0A1J4V7D6-F1
#
_entry.id   AF-A0A1J4V7D6-F1
#
_cell.length_a   1.000
_cell.length_b   1.000
_cell.length_c   1.000
_cell.angle_alpha   90.00
_cell.angle_beta   90.00
_cell.angle_gamma   90.00
#
_symmetry.space_group_name_H-M   'P 1'
#
loop_
_entity.id
_entity.type
_entity.pdbx_description
1 polymer ?
#
loop_
_entity_poly.entity_id
_entity_poly.type
_entity_poly.pdbx_seq_one_letter_code
_entity_poly.pdbx_strand_id
1 'polypeptide(L)'
;MTTKTLDLNDIERKIFWGLVAGITLVVSFYLYSVLSLTIAGVDRDHFSRSAHDLSMKIGDLESEYLTQSNSVTLARAEALGFHEVSAKFTSSPISATASEPMKISMAR
;
A
#
# COMPACT_ATOMS: atom_id res chain seq x y z
N MET A 1 -1.55 -81.56 -7.17
CA MET A 1 -1.73 -80.59 -6.05
C MET A 1 -0.56 -79.65 -6.06
N THR A 2 -0.75 -78.42 -6.54
CA THR A 2 0.31 -77.42 -6.67
C THR A 2 0.27 -76.52 -5.45
N THR A 3 1.26 -76.65 -4.56
CA THR A 3 1.38 -75.84 -3.35
C THR A 3 1.77 -74.42 -3.71
N LYS A 4 0.84 -73.48 -3.55
CA LYS A 4 1.06 -72.03 -3.66
C LYS A 4 1.87 -71.55 -2.46
N THR A 5 3.19 -71.58 -2.56
CA THR A 5 4.10 -71.08 -1.51
C THR A 5 4.92 -69.86 -1.96
N LEU A 6 4.65 -69.28 -3.12
CA LEU A 6 5.57 -68.34 -3.79
C LEU A 6 5.13 -66.88 -3.95
N ASP A 7 4.09 -66.38 -3.26
CA ASP A 7 3.64 -64.98 -3.44
C ASP A 7 3.65 -64.10 -2.17
N LEU A 8 3.83 -64.68 -0.98
CA LEU A 8 3.73 -63.90 0.27
C LEU A 8 4.89 -62.91 0.45
N ASN A 9 6.11 -63.31 0.10
CA ASN A 9 7.31 -62.48 0.22
C ASN A 9 7.29 -61.24 -0.70
N ASP A 10 6.76 -61.38 -1.92
CA ASP A 10 6.67 -60.26 -2.88
C ASP A 10 5.59 -59.25 -2.48
N ILE A 11 4.48 -59.74 -1.90
CA ILE A 11 3.42 -58.89 -1.34
C ILE A 11 3.93 -58.10 -0.13
N GLU A 12 4.62 -58.76 0.81
CA GLU A 12 5.21 -58.10 1.99
C GLU A 12 6.25 -57.05 1.60
N ARG A 13 7.13 -57.36 0.65
CA ARG A 13 8.12 -56.41 0.12
C ARG A 13 7.48 -55.20 -0.54
N LYS A 14 6.36 -55.39 -1.26
CA LYS A 14 5.62 -54.28 -1.89
C LYS A 14 4.94 -53.38 -0.85
N ILE A 15 4.36 -53.97 0.20
CA ILE A 15 3.80 -53.22 1.34
C ILE A 15 4.90 -52.42 2.05
N PHE A 16 6.06 -53.03 2.29
CA PHE A 16 7.19 -52.37 2.96
C PHE A 16 7.67 -51.15 2.17
N TRP A 17 7.88 -51.30 0.87
CA TRP A 17 8.27 -50.17 0.00
C TRP A 17 7.20 -49.09 -0.09
N GLY A 18 5.92 -49.46 -0.09
CA GLY A 18 4.82 -48.50 -0.02
C GLY A 18 4.82 -47.70 1.28
N LEU A 19 5.10 -48.36 2.41
CA LEU A 19 5.20 -47.73 3.72
C LEU A 19 6.42 -46.81 3.80
N VAL A 20 7.58 -47.24 3.31
CA VAL A 20 8.79 -46.41 3.21
C VAL A 20 8.55 -45.18 2.34
N ALA A 21 7.92 -45.34 1.18
CA ALA A 21 7.56 -44.22 0.30
C ALA A 21 6.58 -43.25 0.99
N GLY A 22 5.59 -43.79 1.70
CA GLY A 22 4.62 -42.99 2.47
C GLY A 22 5.30 -42.17 3.58
N ILE A 23 6.16 -42.80 4.38
CA ILE A 23 6.93 -42.11 5.42
C ILE A 23 7.82 -41.04 4.79
N THR A 24 8.52 -41.37 3.71
CA THR A 24 9.41 -40.42 3.02
C THR A 24 8.64 -39.21 2.50
N LEU A 25 7.44 -39.42 1.97
CA LEU A 25 6.56 -38.36 1.50
C LEU A 25 6.10 -37.46 2.66
N VAL A 26 5.69 -38.05 3.78
CA VAL A 26 5.28 -37.29 4.98
C VAL A 26 6.43 -36.47 5.54
N VAL A 27 7.62 -37.06 5.65
CA VAL A 27 8.83 -36.36 6.15
C VAL A 27 9.21 -35.22 5.21
N SER A 28 9.19 -35.46 3.90
CA SER A 28 9.52 -34.42 2.90
C SER A 28 8.51 -33.27 2.95
N PHE A 29 7.22 -33.59 3.05
CA PHE A 29 6.17 -32.59 3.20
C PHE A 29 6.34 -31.78 4.48
N TYR A 30 6.64 -32.42 5.60
CA TYR A 30 6.89 -31.75 6.88
C TYR A 30 8.06 -30.76 6.77
N LEU A 31 9.20 -31.20 6.22
CA LEU A 31 10.37 -30.33 6.03
C LEU A 31 10.06 -29.15 5.10
N TYR A 32 9.33 -29.40 4.01
CA TYR A 32 8.88 -28.35 3.09
C TYR A 32 7.97 -27.33 3.80
N SER A 33 7.01 -27.78 4.59
CA SER A 33 6.10 -26.90 5.33
C SER A 33 6.85 -26.05 6.37
N VAL A 34 7.79 -26.62 7.11
CA VAL A 34 8.60 -25.88 8.09
C VAL A 34 9.45 -24.82 7.40
N LEU A 35 10.08 -25.16 6.27
CA LEU A 35 10.89 -24.22 5.51
C LEU A 35 10.04 -23.07 4.95
N SER A 36 8.90 -23.40 4.34
CA SER A 36 7.95 -22.42 3.80
C SER A 36 7.43 -21.47 4.88
N LEU A 37 7.07 -22.00 6.06
CA LEU A 37 6.62 -21.19 7.19
C LEU A 37 7.72 -20.26 7.70
N THR A 38 8.96 -20.76 7.77
CA THR A 38 10.12 -19.97 8.22
C THR A 38 10.40 -18.82 7.25
N ILE A 39 10.42 -19.10 5.95
CA ILE A 39 10.65 -18.09 4.91
C ILE A 39 9.53 -17.04 4.93
N ALA A 40 8.27 -17.47 5.00
CA ALA A 40 7.13 -16.57 5.06
C ALA A 40 7.15 -15.66 6.30
N GLY A 41 7.62 -16.18 7.44
CA GLY A 41 7.82 -15.38 8.65
C GLY A 41 8.90 -14.31 8.46
N VAL A 42 10.06 -14.71 7.93
CA VAL A 42 11.19 -13.81 7.65
C VAL A 42 10.81 -12.73 6.62
N ASP A 43 10.12 -13.10 5.54
CA ASP A 43 9.65 -12.16 4.51
C ASP A 43 8.67 -11.13 5.10
N ARG A 44 7.78 -11.56 6.00
CA ARG A 44 6.86 -10.65 6.69
C ARG A 44 7.60 -9.65 7.58
N ASP A 45 8.65 -10.09 8.27
CA ASP A 45 9.48 -9.21 9.10
C ASP A 45 10.26 -8.21 8.24
N HIS A 46 10.83 -8.65 7.12
CA HIS A 46 11.50 -7.76 6.16
C HIS A 46 10.53 -6.72 5.58
N PHE A 47 9.32 -7.14 5.21
CA PHE A 47 8.29 -6.23 4.74
C PHE A 47 7.88 -5.23 5.82
N SER A 48 7.68 -5.67 7.06
CA SER A 48 7.32 -4.80 8.18
C SER A 48 8.40 -3.76 8.46
N ARG A 49 9.69 -4.14 8.40
CA ARG A 49 10.82 -3.21 8.55
C ARG A 49 10.86 -2.20 7.41
N SER A 50 10.72 -2.67 6.17
CA SER A 50 10.72 -1.81 4.99
C SER A 50 9.56 -0.80 5.00
N ALA A 51 8.37 -1.24 5.45
CA ALA A 51 7.21 -0.38 5.63
C ALA A 51 7.43 0.67 6.74
N HIS A 52 8.09 0.29 7.83
CA HIS A 52 8.43 1.21 8.91
C HIS A 52 9.45 2.27 8.46
N ASP A 53 10.52 1.86 7.78
CA ASP A 53 11.52 2.77 7.20
C ASP A 53 10.88 3.75 6.20
N LEU A 54 9.94 3.26 5.37
CA LEU A 54 9.20 4.11 4.45
C LEU A 54 8.31 5.11 5.18
N SER A 55 7.61 4.67 6.23
CA SER A 55 6.78 5.55 7.07
C SER A 55 7.59 6.64 7.75
N MET A 56 8.81 6.32 8.22
CA MET A 56 9.72 7.31 8.81
C MET A 56 10.13 8.35 7.76
N LYS A 57 10.55 7.92 6.57
CA LYS A 57 10.92 8.83 5.48
C LYS A 57 9.77 9.74 5.05
N ILE A 58 8.54 9.22 5.02
CA ILE A 58 7.36 10.04 4.72
C ILE A 58 7.15 11.08 5.83
N GLY A 59 7.28 10.70 7.10
CA GLY A 59 7.15 11.61 8.23
C GLY A 59 8.20 12.73 8.22
N ASP A 60 9.46 12.38 7.91
CA ASP A 60 10.54 13.36 7.77
C ASP A 60 10.25 14.34 6.63
N LEU A 61 9.80 13.84 5.48
CA LEU A 61 9.47 14.66 4.31
C LEU A 61 8.25 15.56 4.55
N GLU A 62 7.26 15.06 5.29
CA GLU A 62 6.09 15.84 5.71
C GLU A 62 6.48 16.95 6.68
N SER A 63 7.39 16.67 7.63
CA SER A 63 7.94 17.67 8.54
C SER A 63 8.73 18.75 7.78
N GLU A 64 9.55 18.36 6.81
CA GLU A 64 10.28 19.27 5.94
C GLU A 64 9.34 20.13 5.11
N TYR A 65 8.31 19.53 4.49
CA TYR A 65 7.27 20.25 3.75
C TYR A 65 6.53 21.27 4.63
N LEU A 66 6.13 20.88 5.83
CA LEU A 66 5.45 21.78 6.77
C LEU A 66 6.37 22.94 7.15
N THR A 67 7.64 22.67 7.43
CA THR A 67 8.64 23.71 7.73
C THR A 67 8.81 24.68 6.56
N GLN A 68 8.94 24.16 5.34
CA GLN A 68 9.04 24.96 4.12
C GLN A 68 7.77 25.80 3.90
N SER A 69 6.59 25.21 4.07
CA SER A 69 5.31 25.91 3.90
C SER A 69 5.12 27.04 4.92
N ASN A 70 5.61 26.86 6.15
CA ASN A 70 5.56 27.89 7.19
C ASN A 70 6.53 29.04 6.89
N SER A 71 7.64 28.74 6.21
CA SER A 71 8.61 29.75 5.77
C SER A 71 8.10 30.64 4.63
N VAL A 72 7.15 30.16 3.82
CA VAL A 72 6.54 30.90 2.70
C VAL A 72 5.16 31.41 3.12
N THR A 73 5.10 32.15 4.22
CA THR A 73 3.88 32.82 4.68
C THR A 73 3.85 34.27 4.22
N LEU A 74 2.66 34.79 3.87
CA LEU A 74 2.45 36.19 3.47
C LEU A 74 3.06 37.16 4.50
N ALA A 75 2.88 36.85 5.78
CA ALA A 75 3.46 37.61 6.89
C ALA A 75 5.00 37.66 6.87
N ARG A 76 5.67 36.58 6.43
CA ARG A 76 7.14 36.56 6.25
C ARG A 76 7.58 37.37 5.03
N ALA A 77 6.82 37.32 3.93
CA ALA A 77 7.07 38.11 2.73
C ALA A 77 6.90 39.61 3.01
N GLU A 78 5.85 40.00 3.72
CA GLU A 78 5.61 41.37 4.18
C GLU A 78 6.71 41.84 5.14
N ALA A 79 7.15 40.99 6.07
CA ALA A 79 8.26 41.30 6.98
C ALA A 79 9.62 41.46 6.27
N LEU A 80 9.81 40.85 5.10
CA LEU A 80 10.98 41.01 4.23
C LEU A 80 10.87 42.23 3.29
N GLY A 81 9.79 43.01 3.39
CA GLY A 81 9.57 44.22 2.60
C GLY A 81 8.97 43.96 1.21
N PHE A 82 8.51 42.74 0.93
CA PHE A 82 7.73 42.46 -0.28
C PHE A 82 6.29 42.90 -0.04
N HIS A 83 5.89 43.97 -0.73
CA HIS A 83 4.50 44.42 -0.76
C HIS A 83 3.73 43.71 -1.87
N GLU A 84 2.50 43.29 -1.57
CA GLU A 84 1.60 42.70 -2.56
C GLU A 84 1.32 43.73 -3.65
N VAL A 85 1.97 43.58 -4.79
CA VAL A 85 1.64 44.40 -5.97
C VAL A 85 0.28 43.91 -6.41
N SER A 86 -0.74 44.76 -6.28
CA SER A 86 -2.07 44.56 -6.84
C SER A 86 -1.96 44.43 -8.37
N ALA A 87 -1.52 43.28 -8.84
CA ALA A 87 -1.64 42.88 -10.22
C ALA A 87 -3.11 42.55 -10.40
N LYS A 88 -3.89 43.58 -10.76
CA LYS A 88 -5.25 43.45 -11.25
C LYS A 88 -5.19 42.60 -12.53
N PHE A 89 -5.22 41.28 -12.38
CA PHE A 89 -5.46 40.39 -13.51
C PHE A 89 -6.80 40.82 -14.10
N THR A 90 -6.75 41.34 -15.31
CA THR A 90 -7.93 41.82 -16.02
C THR A 90 -8.76 40.60 -16.38
N SER A 91 -9.63 40.14 -15.46
CA SER A 91 -10.76 39.34 -15.87
C SER A 91 -11.61 40.26 -16.74
N SER A 92 -11.55 40.02 -18.06
CA SER A 92 -12.46 40.66 -19.00
C SER A 92 -13.89 40.42 -18.50
N PRO A 93 -14.67 41.46 -18.19
CA PRO A 93 -16.03 41.25 -17.72
C PRO A 93 -16.82 40.67 -18.88
N ILE A 94 -17.21 39.39 -18.76
CA ILE A 94 -18.28 38.83 -19.57
C ILE A 94 -19.50 39.72 -19.30
N SER A 95 -19.87 40.47 -20.34
CA SER A 95 -20.98 41.41 -20.35
C SER A 95 -22.27 40.69 -19.94
N ALA A 96 -22.64 40.80 -18.65
CA ALA A 96 -23.96 40.45 -18.17
C ALA A 96 -24.84 41.69 -18.39
N THR A 97 -25.62 41.62 -19.46
CA THR A 97 -26.60 42.59 -19.89
C THR A 97 -27.54 42.96 -18.75
N ALA A 98 -27.53 44.25 -18.43
CA ALA A 98 -28.45 45.04 -17.62
C ALA A 98 -29.81 44.41 -17.24
N SER A 99 -30.05 44.26 -15.94
CA SER A 99 -31.39 44.35 -15.35
C SER A 99 -31.51 45.67 -14.58
N GLU A 100 -32.10 46.69 -15.20
CA GLU A 100 -32.50 47.93 -14.52
C GLU A 100 -33.72 47.68 -13.61
N PRO A 101 -33.75 48.23 -12.38
CA PRO A 101 -34.95 48.23 -11.55
C PRO A 101 -35.80 49.48 -11.85
N MET A 102 -36.90 49.33 -12.60
CA MET A 102 -37.87 50.41 -12.82
C MET A 102 -38.89 50.49 -11.67
N LYS A 103 -38.89 51.64 -11.00
CA LYS A 103 -39.71 52.05 -9.85
C LYS A 103 -41.21 52.01 -10.17
N ILE A 104 -42.01 51.36 -9.31
CA ILE A 104 -43.48 51.48 -9.31
C ILE A 104 -43.87 52.65 -8.39
N SER A 105 -44.40 53.72 -8.99
CA SER A 105 -44.97 54.89 -8.31
C SER A 105 -46.48 54.69 -8.16
N MET A 106 -46.97 54.60 -6.92
CA MET A 106 -48.40 54.72 -6.59
C MET A 106 -48.80 56.20 -6.60
N ALA A 107 -49.74 56.60 -7.46
CA ALA A 107 -50.61 57.75 -7.23
C ALA A 107 -51.81 57.73 -8.20
N ARG A 108 -53.00 57.55 -7.60
CA ARG A 108 -54.38 57.79 -8.08
C ARG A 108 -54.93 56.98 -9.26
#